data_AF-A0A9R0K6B3-F1
#
_entry.id   AF-A0A9R0K6B3-F1
#
_cell.length_a   1.000
_cell.length_b   1.000
_cell.length_c   1.000
_cell.angle_alpha   90.00
_cell.angle_beta   90.00
_cell.angle_gamma   90.00
#
_symmetry.space_group_name_H-M   'P 1'
#
loop_
_entity.id
_entity.type
_entity.pdbx_description
1 polymer ?
#
loop_
_entity_poly.entity_id
_entity_poly.type
_entity_poly.pdbx_seq_one_letter_code
_entity_poly.pdbx_strand_id
1 'polypeptide(L)'
;MAAKLGVVTVEARQNPIVFCSTRQIYGVSNTKNSNICFKTKPTSLLTPQKLSSSALALKGVGSKGVVEKSRGFVSVSSSGNEAGGLTYKDAGVDIDAGSELVKRIAKMAPGIGGFGGLFPLGDSYLVAGTDGVGTKLKLAFETGIHETIGIDLVAMSVNDIITSGAKPLFFLDYFATSRLDVDLAERVIKGIVDGCQQSDCALLGGETAEMPGFYAEGEYDLSGFAVGVVKKDSVINGKNIEAGDVLIGLPSSGVHSNGFSLVRRVLAQSGCSLTDKIPGETFSLGEALMAPTVIYVKQVLDVITKGGVKGIAHITGGGFTDNIPRVFPKGLGAVIDTDSWPVLPVFKWLQEAGRIDDKEMMRTFNMGIGMVLVVSPDAALKILGDANGATPMYRIGEVVTGEGVSYR
;
A
#
# COMPACT_ATOMS: atom_id res chain seq x y z
N MET A 1 23.84 6.16 14.01
CA MET A 1 24.93 6.90 13.31
C MET A 1 24.58 6.75 11.84
N ALA A 2 24.05 7.78 11.16
CA ALA A 2 23.44 7.59 9.83
C ALA A 2 24.47 7.11 8.79
N ALA A 3 24.23 5.94 8.18
CA ALA A 3 25.02 5.42 7.07
C ALA A 3 24.41 5.93 5.76
N LYS A 4 25.18 6.68 4.97
CA LYS A 4 24.76 7.13 3.63
C LYS A 4 24.99 6.00 2.63
N LEU A 5 23.93 5.48 2.03
CA LEU A 5 24.03 4.76 0.76
C LEU A 5 24.46 5.76 -0.33
N GLY A 6 25.53 5.43 -1.06
CA GLY A 6 26.17 6.33 -2.01
C GLY A 6 25.28 6.72 -3.19
N VAL A 7 25.50 7.92 -3.74
CA VAL A 7 24.83 8.41 -4.95
C VAL A 7 25.30 7.59 -6.14
N VAL A 8 24.40 6.84 -6.78
CA VAL A 8 24.66 6.24 -8.09
C VAL A 8 24.29 7.28 -9.14
N THR A 9 25.29 7.82 -9.85
CA THR A 9 25.06 8.74 -10.95
C THR A 9 24.66 7.93 -12.18
N VAL A 10 23.39 7.99 -12.57
CA VAL A 10 22.94 7.44 -13.86
C VAL A 10 23.22 8.52 -14.91
N GLU A 11 24.23 8.31 -15.76
CA GLU A 11 24.50 9.18 -16.90
C GLU A 11 23.40 9.03 -17.96
N ALA A 12 22.30 9.76 -17.81
CA ALA A 12 21.41 10.04 -18.92
C ALA A 12 22.04 11.15 -19.78
N ARG A 13 22.45 10.83 -21.01
CA ARG A 13 22.86 11.87 -21.97
C ARG A 13 21.66 12.78 -22.26
N GLN A 14 21.81 14.02 -21.81
CA GLN A 14 20.92 15.21 -21.88
C GLN A 14 20.10 15.47 -20.60
N ASN A 15 20.55 16.51 -19.89
CA ASN A 15 20.06 17.12 -18.64
C ASN A 15 20.15 16.25 -17.37
N PRO A 16 21.16 16.46 -16.49
CA PRO A 16 21.17 15.81 -15.19
C PRO A 16 20.04 16.38 -14.32
N ILE A 17 19.06 15.53 -13.99
CA ILE A 17 18.16 15.76 -12.86
C ILE A 17 18.95 15.36 -11.61
N VAL A 18 19.43 16.35 -10.87
CA VAL A 18 20.10 16.13 -9.58
C VAL A 18 19.04 16.19 -8.48
N PHE A 19 18.69 15.03 -7.90
CA PHE A 19 17.92 14.99 -6.67
C PHE A 19 18.87 15.21 -5.49
N CYS A 20 18.86 16.41 -4.93
CA CYS A 20 19.63 16.75 -3.74
C CYS A 20 18.75 16.57 -2.51
N SER A 21 18.98 15.50 -1.74
CA SER A 21 18.48 15.39 -0.36
C SER A 21 19.21 16.42 0.51
N THR A 22 18.54 17.51 0.87
CA THR A 22 19.05 18.49 1.86
C THR A 22 18.23 18.43 3.14
N ARG A 23 18.78 17.81 4.20
CA ARG A 23 18.96 18.40 5.53
C ARG A 23 19.58 17.42 6.53
N GLN A 24 20.80 17.74 6.98
CA GLN A 24 21.28 17.34 8.31
C GLN A 24 20.47 18.10 9.37
N ILE A 25 19.81 17.37 10.26
CA ILE A 25 19.41 17.92 11.57
C ILE A 25 20.38 17.32 12.58
N TYR A 26 21.41 18.09 12.93
CA TYR A 26 22.28 17.73 14.05
C TYR A 26 21.54 18.02 15.36
N GLY A 27 21.46 16.99 16.22
CA GLY A 27 21.10 17.14 17.62
C GLY A 27 22.05 18.10 18.33
N VAL A 28 21.48 18.92 19.19
CA VAL A 28 22.14 19.95 20.00
C VAL A 28 23.27 19.32 20.82
N SER A 29 24.52 19.69 20.51
CA SER A 29 25.59 19.64 21.51
C SER A 29 26.11 21.06 21.72
N ASN A 30 26.07 21.47 22.98
CA ASN A 30 26.38 22.80 23.44
C ASN A 30 27.90 22.92 23.57
N THR A 31 28.58 23.73 22.75
CA THR A 31 29.83 24.43 23.13
C THR A 31 30.22 25.51 22.12
N LYS A 32 30.88 26.53 22.64
CA LYS A 32 31.00 27.91 22.13
C LYS A 32 31.97 28.09 20.94
N ASN A 33 31.77 29.22 20.28
CA ASN A 33 32.70 30.03 19.49
C ASN A 33 33.07 29.57 18.07
N SER A 34 32.49 30.24 17.07
CA SER A 34 33.27 30.97 16.06
C SER A 34 32.33 31.78 15.13
N ASN A 35 32.61 33.07 15.03
CA ASN A 35 31.93 34.04 14.17
C ASN A 35 32.17 33.74 12.69
N ILE A 36 31.11 33.65 11.87
CA ILE A 36 31.18 33.98 10.44
C ILE A 36 29.96 34.83 10.08
N CYS A 37 30.25 36.02 9.60
CA CYS A 37 29.33 37.10 9.29
C CYS A 37 28.84 36.97 7.84
N PHE A 38 27.53 36.92 7.61
CA PHE A 38 26.93 37.18 6.30
C PHE A 38 26.09 38.46 6.39
N LYS A 39 26.51 39.49 5.66
CA LYS A 39 25.77 40.72 5.41
C LYS A 39 24.76 40.50 4.29
N THR A 40 23.48 40.75 4.56
CA THR A 40 22.52 41.26 3.58
C THR A 40 21.67 42.35 4.24
N LYS A 41 21.41 43.43 3.49
CA LYS A 41 20.85 44.71 3.96
C LYS A 41 19.32 44.65 4.25
N PRO A 42 18.78 45.61 5.03
CA PRO A 42 17.45 45.55 5.63
C PRO A 42 16.38 46.44 4.95
N THR A 43 15.11 46.05 5.05
CA THR A 43 13.86 46.84 5.32
C THR A 43 12.66 45.98 4.90
N SER A 44 11.54 45.84 5.63
CA SER A 44 10.79 46.81 6.43
C SER A 44 10.21 46.23 7.74
N LEU A 45 10.14 47.11 8.73
CA LEU A 45 9.68 46.93 10.11
C LEU A 45 8.18 46.62 10.25
N LEU A 46 7.84 45.70 11.15
CA LEU A 46 6.69 45.80 12.05
C LEU A 46 7.16 45.40 13.46
N THR A 47 7.03 46.33 14.41
CA THR A 47 7.48 46.23 15.81
C THR A 47 6.58 45.33 16.68
N PRO A 48 7.10 44.73 17.77
CA PRO A 48 6.37 43.79 18.61
C PRO A 48 5.59 44.50 19.73
N GLN A 49 4.31 44.15 19.91
CA GLN A 49 3.56 44.50 21.11
C GLN A 49 3.68 43.42 22.19
N LYS A 50 3.73 43.92 23.42
CA LYS A 50 4.15 43.29 24.66
C LYS A 50 3.20 42.18 25.14
N LEU A 51 3.79 41.10 25.63
CA LEU A 51 3.19 40.20 26.61
C LEU A 51 2.98 40.94 27.94
N SER A 52 1.77 40.85 28.50
CA SER A 52 1.52 41.08 29.92
C SER A 52 0.95 39.82 30.55
N SER A 53 1.68 39.34 31.55
CA SER A 53 1.33 38.34 32.54
C SER A 53 0.09 38.70 33.36
N SER A 54 -0.74 37.69 33.64
CA SER A 54 -1.61 37.68 34.83
C SER A 54 -1.68 36.27 35.39
N ALA A 55 -1.09 36.11 36.59
CA ALA A 55 -1.15 34.93 37.44
C ALA A 55 -2.39 34.99 38.35
N LEU A 56 -3.06 33.86 38.60
CA LEU A 56 -3.99 33.61 39.73
C LEU A 56 -4.49 32.15 39.62
N ALA A 57 -4.72 31.36 40.65
CA ALA A 57 -4.19 31.19 41.99
C ALA A 57 -4.62 29.77 42.40
N LEU A 58 -3.75 29.03 43.09
CA LEU A 58 -4.07 27.75 43.72
C LEU A 58 -5.01 27.98 44.91
N LYS A 59 -6.07 27.17 45.01
CA LYS A 59 -6.72 26.85 46.28
C LYS A 59 -6.92 25.34 46.36
N GLY A 60 -6.19 24.72 47.29
CA GLY A 60 -6.52 23.40 47.80
C GLY A 60 -7.55 23.51 48.93
N VAL A 61 -8.41 22.50 49.04
CA VAL A 61 -9.09 22.11 50.28
C VAL A 61 -9.18 20.59 50.27
N GLY A 62 -8.76 19.96 51.36
CA GLY A 62 -8.70 18.50 51.49
C GLY A 62 -9.84 17.87 52.30
N SER A 63 -9.84 16.54 52.22
CA SER A 63 -10.31 15.53 53.18
C SER A 63 -11.82 15.32 53.36
N LYS A 64 -12.28 14.11 53.01
CA LYS A 64 -12.71 13.07 53.96
C LYS A 64 -13.16 11.81 53.22
N GLY A 65 -12.67 10.65 53.65
CA GLY A 65 -13.16 9.35 53.21
C GLY A 65 -14.46 8.98 53.93
N VAL A 66 -15.32 8.24 53.22
CA VAL A 66 -16.36 7.38 53.80
C VAL A 66 -16.41 6.11 52.95
N VAL A 67 -16.28 4.98 53.63
CA VAL A 67 -16.47 3.63 53.13
C VAL A 67 -17.96 3.33 53.18
N GLU A 68 -18.56 2.95 52.05
CA GLU A 68 -19.87 2.31 52.04
C GLU A 68 -19.86 1.06 51.15
N LYS A 69 -20.09 -0.08 51.80
CA LYS A 69 -20.37 -1.37 51.17
C LYS A 69 -21.82 -1.35 50.68
N SER A 70 -22.03 -1.61 49.39
CA SER A 70 -23.32 -2.10 48.90
C SER A 70 -23.11 -3.39 48.11
N ARG A 71 -23.68 -4.47 48.65
CA ARG A 71 -23.88 -5.75 47.95
C ARG A 71 -24.97 -5.53 46.91
N GLY A 72 -24.64 -5.69 45.64
CA GLY A 72 -25.59 -5.73 44.53
C GLY A 72 -25.35 -6.99 43.70
N PHE A 73 -26.41 -7.75 43.50
CA PHE A 73 -26.49 -9.01 42.76
C PHE A 73 -25.65 -9.04 41.47
N VAL A 74 -24.80 -10.07 41.32
CA VAL A 74 -24.26 -10.45 40.01
C VAL A 74 -25.39 -11.17 39.26
N SER A 75 -26.11 -10.44 38.40
CA SER A 75 -26.89 -11.07 37.35
C SER A 75 -25.91 -11.53 36.26
N VAL A 76 -25.69 -12.83 36.17
CA VAL A 76 -25.06 -13.44 35.00
C VAL A 76 -26.05 -13.30 33.85
N SER A 77 -25.95 -12.20 33.12
CA SER A 77 -26.55 -12.11 31.79
C SER A 77 -25.61 -12.86 30.85
N SER A 78 -25.95 -14.12 30.59
CA SER A 78 -25.47 -14.84 29.43
C SER A 78 -25.95 -14.11 28.17
N SER A 79 -25.18 -13.11 27.73
CA SER A 79 -25.27 -12.65 26.36
C SER A 79 -24.66 -13.76 25.51
N GLY A 80 -25.53 -14.55 24.90
CA GLY A 80 -25.14 -15.49 23.85
C GLY A 80 -24.28 -14.74 22.85
N ASN A 81 -23.04 -15.20 22.69
CA ASN A 81 -22.18 -14.75 21.63
C ASN A 81 -22.78 -15.32 20.33
N GLU A 82 -23.67 -14.57 19.68
CA GLU A 82 -23.79 -14.69 18.23
C GLU A 82 -22.45 -14.25 17.68
N ALA A 83 -21.53 -15.21 17.57
CA ALA A 83 -20.19 -15.00 17.08
C ALA A 83 -20.26 -14.69 15.59
N GLY A 84 -20.47 -13.42 15.26
CA GLY A 84 -20.28 -12.89 13.91
C GLY A 84 -18.85 -13.13 13.44
N GLY A 85 -18.69 -13.33 12.13
CA GLY A 85 -17.39 -13.53 11.49
C GLY A 85 -16.41 -12.38 11.75
N LEU A 86 -15.10 -12.67 11.67
CA LEU A 86 -14.09 -11.63 11.82
C LEU A 86 -14.10 -10.66 10.63
N THR A 87 -14.08 -9.35 10.92
CA THR A 87 -13.91 -8.31 9.89
C THR A 87 -12.54 -7.63 9.96
N TYR A 88 -12.12 -6.98 8.87
CA TYR A 88 -10.89 -6.18 8.80
C TYR A 88 -10.93 -4.98 9.76
N LYS A 89 -12.14 -4.45 9.99
CA LYS A 89 -12.39 -3.42 11.00
C LYS A 89 -12.17 -3.95 12.42
N ASP A 90 -12.62 -5.16 12.73
CA ASP A 90 -12.31 -5.79 14.02
C ASP A 90 -10.81 -5.99 14.20
N ALA A 91 -10.07 -6.27 13.11
CA ALA A 91 -8.61 -6.34 13.12
C ALA A 91 -7.91 -4.96 13.28
N GLY A 92 -8.66 -3.87 13.49
CA GLY A 92 -8.15 -2.54 13.80
C GLY A 92 -7.89 -1.65 12.58
N VAL A 93 -8.39 -2.01 11.40
CA VAL A 93 -8.19 -1.22 10.17
C VAL A 93 -9.53 -0.69 9.63
N ASP A 94 -9.68 0.63 9.56
CA ASP A 94 -10.90 1.29 9.09
C ASP A 94 -10.69 1.87 7.67
N ILE A 95 -11.10 1.11 6.65
CA ILE A 95 -11.02 1.50 5.23
C ILE A 95 -11.87 2.75 4.94
N ASP A 96 -13.00 2.90 5.63
CA ASP A 96 -13.93 4.01 5.42
C ASP A 96 -13.35 5.32 5.97
N ALA A 97 -12.68 5.26 7.13
CA ALA A 97 -11.94 6.39 7.68
C ALA A 97 -10.80 6.85 6.74
N GLY A 98 -10.06 5.90 6.16
CA GLY A 98 -9.04 6.19 5.14
C GLY A 98 -9.64 6.87 3.91
N SER A 99 -10.74 6.35 3.40
CA SER A 99 -11.45 6.90 2.24
C SER A 99 -11.97 8.33 2.51
N GLU A 100 -12.47 8.60 3.72
CA GLU A 100 -12.90 9.94 4.13
C GLU A 100 -11.73 10.92 4.21
N LEU A 101 -10.56 10.50 4.71
CA LEU A 101 -9.36 11.35 4.73
C LEU A 101 -8.94 11.73 3.29
N VAL A 102 -8.93 10.77 2.37
CA VAL A 102 -8.63 11.03 0.94
C VAL A 102 -9.60 12.07 0.36
N LYS A 103 -10.91 11.94 0.63
CA LYS A 103 -11.92 12.93 0.19
C LYS A 103 -11.65 14.33 0.74
N ARG A 104 -11.15 14.45 1.98
CA ARG A 104 -10.78 15.74 2.58
C ARG A 104 -9.52 16.31 1.97
N ILE A 105 -8.50 15.49 1.75
CA ILE A 105 -7.23 15.90 1.11
C ILE A 105 -7.49 16.38 -0.31
N ALA A 106 -8.32 15.69 -1.09
CA ALA A 106 -8.67 16.08 -2.46
C ALA A 106 -9.30 17.50 -2.55
N LYS A 107 -9.97 17.96 -1.47
CA LYS A 107 -10.48 19.34 -1.38
C LYS A 107 -9.38 20.38 -1.13
N MET A 108 -8.32 20.00 -0.41
CA MET A 108 -7.19 20.88 -0.06
C MET A 108 -6.10 20.91 -1.13
N ALA A 109 -5.90 19.79 -1.82
CA ALA A 109 -4.89 19.60 -2.86
C ALA A 109 -5.57 19.00 -4.11
N PRO A 110 -6.17 19.85 -4.96
CA PRO A 110 -6.77 19.43 -6.22
C PRO A 110 -5.68 18.83 -7.12
N GLY A 111 -5.69 17.51 -7.28
CA GLY A 111 -4.62 16.76 -7.95
C GLY A 111 -4.18 15.52 -7.17
N ILE A 112 -4.53 15.43 -5.88
CA ILE A 112 -4.42 14.20 -5.09
C ILE A 112 -5.73 13.42 -5.23
N GLY A 113 -5.69 12.33 -6.02
CA GLY A 113 -6.82 11.43 -6.23
C GLY A 113 -6.39 10.26 -7.13
N GLY A 114 -6.43 9.04 -6.59
CA GLY A 114 -5.76 7.88 -7.17
C GLY A 114 -4.34 7.70 -6.60
N PHE A 115 -3.80 6.48 -6.65
CA PHE A 115 -2.52 6.14 -6.04
C PHE A 115 -1.28 6.67 -6.81
N GLY A 116 -1.46 7.32 -7.95
CA GLY A 116 -0.41 7.95 -8.75
C GLY A 116 -0.69 9.42 -9.06
N GLY A 117 0.19 10.32 -8.62
CA GLY A 117 0.10 11.75 -8.91
C GLY A 117 0.72 12.12 -10.26
N LEU A 118 -0.01 12.85 -11.11
CA LEU A 118 0.45 13.30 -12.43
C LEU A 118 1.11 14.69 -12.35
N PHE A 119 2.37 14.79 -12.79
CA PHE A 119 3.12 16.04 -12.88
C PHE A 119 3.54 16.31 -14.33
N PRO A 120 3.21 17.47 -14.94
CA PRO A 120 3.50 17.73 -16.34
C PRO A 120 5.02 17.89 -16.61
N LEU A 121 5.53 17.17 -17.60
CA LEU A 121 6.92 17.27 -18.08
C LEU A 121 6.93 17.21 -19.62
N GLY A 122 7.04 18.35 -20.29
CA GLY A 122 7.03 18.41 -21.75
C GLY A 122 5.72 17.88 -22.35
N ASP A 123 5.82 16.89 -23.24
CA ASP A 123 4.72 16.13 -23.86
C ASP A 123 4.27 14.91 -23.03
N SER A 124 4.86 14.72 -21.86
CA SER A 124 4.57 13.64 -20.92
C SER A 124 4.05 14.15 -19.57
N TYR A 125 3.60 13.20 -18.75
CA TYR A 125 3.47 13.33 -17.30
C TYR A 125 4.50 12.43 -16.63
N LEU A 126 5.14 12.94 -15.57
CA LEU A 126 5.71 12.09 -14.53
C LEU A 126 4.58 11.59 -13.65
N VAL A 127 4.63 10.32 -13.28
CA VAL A 127 3.68 9.70 -12.36
C VAL A 127 4.43 9.23 -11.14
N ALA A 128 4.09 9.76 -9.97
CA ALA A 128 4.72 9.39 -8.72
C ALA A 128 3.73 8.64 -7.82
N GLY A 129 4.19 7.55 -7.20
CA GLY A 129 3.46 6.79 -6.20
C GLY A 129 4.33 6.54 -4.98
N THR A 130 3.70 6.43 -3.82
CA THR A 130 4.39 6.06 -2.57
C THR A 130 3.53 5.08 -1.80
N ASP A 131 4.16 4.04 -1.28
CA ASP A 131 3.49 3.04 -0.46
C ASP A 131 4.45 2.38 0.53
N GLY A 132 3.90 1.71 1.54
CA GLY A 132 4.62 0.84 2.46
C GLY A 132 4.24 -0.62 2.25
N VAL A 133 4.92 -1.51 2.99
CA VAL A 133 4.55 -2.95 3.01
C VAL A 133 3.35 -3.19 3.94
N GLY A 134 3.23 -2.42 5.00
CA GLY A 134 2.16 -2.56 5.99
C GLY A 134 2.37 -3.74 6.95
N THR A 135 1.28 -4.29 7.48
CA THR A 135 1.34 -5.25 8.59
C THR A 135 1.86 -6.64 8.22
N LYS A 136 2.17 -6.89 6.93
CA LYS A 136 2.94 -8.07 6.48
C LYS A 136 4.34 -8.12 7.11
N LEU A 137 4.91 -6.97 7.44
CA LEU A 137 6.19 -6.88 8.15
C LEU A 137 6.20 -7.66 9.48
N LYS A 138 5.06 -7.73 10.19
CA LYS A 138 4.98 -8.53 11.43
C LYS A 138 5.17 -10.03 11.18
N LEU A 139 4.68 -10.55 10.05
CA LEU A 139 4.94 -11.94 9.66
C LEU A 139 6.38 -12.13 9.16
N ALA A 140 6.96 -11.13 8.50
CA ALA A 140 8.38 -11.18 8.13
C ALA A 140 9.27 -11.33 9.37
N PHE A 141 8.99 -10.59 10.44
CA PHE A 141 9.75 -10.70 11.70
C PHE A 141 9.57 -12.06 12.38
N GLU A 142 8.34 -12.60 12.36
CA GLU A 142 8.01 -13.88 13.00
C GLU A 142 8.61 -15.08 12.25
N THR A 143 8.62 -15.03 10.92
CA THR A 143 9.14 -16.10 10.05
C THR A 143 10.63 -16.00 9.76
N GLY A 144 11.22 -14.81 9.92
CA GLY A 144 12.60 -14.53 9.50
C GLY A 144 12.77 -14.40 7.97
N ILE A 145 11.67 -14.34 7.21
CA ILE A 145 11.66 -14.18 5.75
C ILE A 145 11.67 -12.69 5.43
N HIS A 146 12.84 -12.16 5.08
CA HIS A 146 13.06 -10.73 4.80
C HIS A 146 13.45 -10.47 3.34
N GLU A 147 13.91 -11.50 2.64
CA GLU A 147 14.49 -11.45 1.30
C GLU A 147 13.47 -11.04 0.23
N THR A 148 12.19 -11.34 0.45
CA THR A 148 11.10 -11.06 -0.49
C THR A 148 10.31 -9.81 -0.15
N ILE A 149 10.48 -9.25 1.04
CA ILE A 149 9.67 -8.12 1.52
C ILE A 149 9.95 -6.83 0.76
N GLY A 150 11.17 -6.69 0.23
CA GLY A 150 11.54 -5.58 -0.64
C GLY A 150 10.82 -5.66 -1.99
N ILE A 151 10.48 -6.86 -2.47
CA ILE A 151 9.67 -7.03 -3.69
C ILE A 151 8.25 -6.53 -3.42
N ASP A 152 7.67 -6.87 -2.27
CA ASP A 152 6.37 -6.34 -1.85
C ASP A 152 6.36 -4.79 -1.84
N LEU A 153 7.39 -4.17 -1.25
CA LEU A 153 7.54 -2.72 -1.20
C LEU A 153 7.52 -2.08 -2.60
N VAL A 154 8.32 -2.62 -3.52
CA VAL A 154 8.39 -2.11 -4.90
C VAL A 154 7.06 -2.32 -5.61
N ALA A 155 6.51 -3.54 -5.52
CA ALA A 155 5.30 -3.95 -6.20
C ALA A 155 4.12 -3.04 -5.87
N MET A 156 3.93 -2.69 -4.59
CA MET A 156 2.84 -1.80 -4.18
C MET A 156 2.87 -0.46 -4.92
N SER A 157 4.04 0.20 -4.98
CA SER A 157 4.16 1.50 -5.65
C SER A 157 4.16 1.41 -7.18
N VAL A 158 4.85 0.44 -7.77
CA VAL A 158 4.97 0.35 -9.25
C VAL A 158 3.67 -0.12 -9.90
N ASN A 159 2.92 -1.01 -9.23
CA ASN A 159 1.62 -1.48 -9.72
C ASN A 159 0.56 -0.36 -9.65
N ASP A 160 0.71 0.60 -8.75
CA ASP A 160 -0.17 1.76 -8.69
C ASP A 160 0.11 2.76 -9.82
N ILE A 161 1.38 3.08 -10.11
CA ILE A 161 1.68 4.04 -11.18
C ILE A 161 1.35 3.48 -12.57
N ILE A 162 1.48 2.16 -12.78
CA ILE A 162 1.15 1.54 -14.08
C ILE A 162 -0.36 1.57 -14.38
N THR A 163 -1.23 1.81 -13.37
CA THR A 163 -2.68 1.98 -13.61
C THR A 163 -2.99 3.15 -14.56
N SER A 164 -2.09 4.14 -14.63
CA SER A 164 -2.18 5.27 -15.56
C SER A 164 -1.55 5.00 -16.94
N GLY A 165 -0.98 3.81 -17.14
CA GLY A 165 -0.14 3.47 -18.30
C GLY A 165 1.31 3.96 -18.19
N ALA A 166 1.75 4.41 -17.02
CA ALA A 166 3.10 4.92 -16.83
C ALA A 166 4.15 3.81 -16.75
N LYS A 167 5.22 3.96 -17.54
CA LYS A 167 6.41 3.12 -17.43
C LYS A 167 7.25 3.58 -16.23
N PRO A 168 7.54 2.71 -15.23
CA PRO A 168 8.47 3.04 -14.15
C PRO A 168 9.84 3.45 -14.67
N LEU A 169 10.44 4.48 -14.06
CA LEU A 169 11.79 4.97 -14.37
C LEU A 169 12.76 4.63 -13.25
N PHE A 170 12.41 5.04 -12.03
CA PHE A 170 13.23 4.82 -10.86
C PHE A 170 12.42 4.65 -9.58
N PHE A 171 13.07 4.10 -8.57
CA PHE A 171 12.56 3.85 -7.24
C PHE A 171 13.47 4.45 -6.17
N LEU A 172 12.89 4.90 -5.06
CA LEU A 172 13.62 5.22 -3.85
C LEU A 172 13.00 4.51 -2.64
N ASP A 173 13.82 4.20 -1.65
CA ASP A 173 13.38 3.58 -0.41
C ASP A 173 13.74 4.39 0.84
N TYR A 174 12.95 4.21 1.90
CA TYR A 174 13.23 4.69 3.25
C TYR A 174 13.08 3.51 4.20
N PHE A 175 14.18 3.14 4.85
CA PHE A 175 14.27 2.06 5.82
C PHE A 175 14.40 2.67 7.23
N ALA A 176 13.49 2.37 8.13
CA ALA A 176 13.57 2.82 9.52
C ALA A 176 13.56 1.64 10.49
N THR A 177 14.41 1.67 11.51
CA THR A 177 14.48 0.59 12.50
C THR A 177 14.91 1.12 13.87
N SER A 178 14.78 0.31 14.91
CA SER A 178 15.27 0.64 16.24
C SER A 178 16.80 0.70 16.27
N ARG A 179 17.44 -0.34 15.73
CA ARG A 179 18.88 -0.50 15.62
C ARG A 179 19.19 -1.24 14.32
N LEU A 180 20.17 -0.76 13.57
CA LEU A 180 20.51 -1.36 12.29
C LEU A 180 21.20 -2.71 12.48
N ASP A 181 20.56 -3.76 11.99
CA ASP A 181 21.17 -5.05 11.65
C ASP A 181 21.53 -5.02 10.17
N VAL A 182 22.82 -5.06 9.86
CA VAL A 182 23.34 -4.90 8.50
C VAL A 182 22.98 -6.09 7.62
N ASP A 183 23.07 -7.32 8.14
CA ASP A 183 22.81 -8.53 7.37
C ASP A 183 21.31 -8.64 7.05
N LEU A 184 20.45 -8.29 8.01
CA LEU A 184 19.01 -8.20 7.77
C LEU A 184 18.69 -7.11 6.75
N ALA A 185 19.24 -5.91 6.90
CA ALA A 185 18.99 -4.81 5.98
C ALA A 185 19.44 -5.15 4.55
N GLU A 186 20.60 -5.78 4.37
CA GLU A 186 21.09 -6.25 3.07
C GLU A 186 20.08 -7.21 2.41
N ARG A 187 19.52 -8.16 3.16
CA ARG A 187 18.49 -9.08 2.65
C ARG A 187 17.24 -8.35 2.18
N VAL A 188 16.79 -7.33 2.91
CA VAL A 188 15.64 -6.50 2.52
C VAL A 188 15.95 -5.69 1.25
N ILE A 189 17.10 -5.01 1.22
CA ILE A 189 17.52 -4.21 0.06
C ILE A 189 17.68 -5.08 -1.19
N LYS A 190 18.19 -6.32 -1.06
CA LYS A 190 18.23 -7.28 -2.16
C LYS A 190 16.85 -7.51 -2.77
N GLY A 191 15.82 -7.70 -1.94
CA GLY A 191 14.43 -7.79 -2.42
C GLY A 191 13.96 -6.53 -3.15
N ILE A 192 14.36 -5.33 -2.70
CA ILE A 192 14.04 -4.07 -3.39
C ILE A 192 14.72 -4.02 -4.76
N VAL A 193 16.00 -4.40 -4.84
CA VAL A 193 16.74 -4.49 -6.11
C VAL A 193 16.07 -5.47 -7.07
N ASP A 194 15.70 -6.66 -6.58
CA ASP A 194 15.02 -7.68 -7.37
C ASP A 194 13.64 -7.18 -7.87
N GLY A 195 12.89 -6.45 -7.04
CA GLY A 195 11.64 -5.81 -7.44
C GLY A 195 11.84 -4.72 -8.50
N CYS A 196 12.88 -3.90 -8.37
CA CYS A 196 13.22 -2.88 -9.37
C CYS A 196 13.56 -3.51 -10.73
N GLN A 197 14.33 -4.60 -10.73
CA GLN A 197 14.66 -5.36 -11.94
C GLN A 197 13.42 -5.97 -12.61
N GLN A 198 12.49 -6.52 -11.83
CA GLN A 198 11.21 -7.02 -12.37
C GLN A 198 10.38 -5.90 -13.01
N SER A 199 10.49 -4.69 -12.47
CA SER A 199 9.75 -3.49 -12.91
C SER A 199 10.43 -2.71 -14.05
N ASP A 200 11.62 -3.13 -14.49
CA ASP A 200 12.50 -2.36 -15.40
C ASP A 200 12.74 -0.91 -14.94
N CYS A 201 12.88 -0.69 -13.63
CA CYS A 201 13.27 0.61 -13.06
C CYS A 201 14.61 0.52 -12.32
N ALA A 202 15.26 1.67 -12.15
CA ALA A 202 16.49 1.77 -11.37
C ALA A 202 16.20 2.06 -9.90
N LEU A 203 16.85 1.36 -8.97
CA LEU A 203 16.95 1.85 -7.59
C LEU A 203 17.91 3.05 -7.57
N LEU A 204 17.36 4.26 -7.46
CA LEU A 204 18.13 5.50 -7.60
C LEU A 204 18.82 5.91 -6.31
N GLY A 205 18.26 5.54 -5.17
CA GLY A 205 18.83 5.79 -3.86
C GLY A 205 17.82 5.52 -2.75
N GLY A 206 18.27 5.65 -1.51
CA GLY A 206 17.41 5.46 -0.34
C GLY A 206 18.01 6.09 0.90
N GLU A 207 17.31 5.97 2.02
CA GLU A 207 17.72 6.49 3.33
C GLU A 207 17.52 5.42 4.41
N THR A 208 18.42 5.38 5.39
CA THR A 208 18.37 4.41 6.50
C THR A 208 18.42 5.15 7.84
N ALA A 209 17.34 5.04 8.62
CA ALA A 209 17.17 5.71 9.89
C ALA A 209 17.17 4.73 11.08
N GLU A 210 18.07 4.97 12.04
CA GLU A 210 18.06 4.31 13.34
C GLU A 210 17.34 5.20 14.37
N MET A 211 16.25 4.71 14.94
CA MET A 211 15.36 5.42 15.84
C MET A 211 15.03 4.58 17.10
N PRO A 212 16.02 4.35 17.99
CA PRO A 212 15.81 3.57 19.20
C PRO A 212 14.76 4.25 20.09
N GLY A 213 13.87 3.45 20.68
CA GLY A 213 12.76 3.93 21.50
C GLY A 213 11.52 4.37 20.71
N PHE A 214 11.60 4.48 19.38
CA PHE A 214 10.43 4.63 18.51
C PHE A 214 9.97 3.27 17.97
N TYR A 215 10.90 2.52 17.36
CA TYR A 215 10.65 1.15 16.91
C TYR A 215 11.06 0.14 17.99
N ALA A 216 10.33 -0.96 18.09
CA ALA A 216 10.70 -2.10 18.92
C ALA A 216 11.99 -2.76 18.37
N GLU A 217 12.76 -3.39 19.26
CA GLU A 217 13.98 -4.10 18.88
C GLU A 217 13.66 -5.24 17.90
N GLY A 218 14.46 -5.36 16.84
CA GLY A 218 14.24 -6.34 15.75
C GLY A 218 13.17 -5.93 14.73
N GLU A 219 12.45 -4.82 14.94
CA GLU A 219 11.44 -4.34 14.00
C GLU A 219 11.97 -3.21 13.12
N TYR A 220 11.48 -3.18 11.88
CA TYR A 220 11.74 -2.13 10.91
C TYR A 220 10.46 -1.75 10.15
N ASP A 221 10.48 -0.59 9.51
CA ASP A 221 9.44 -0.11 8.63
C ASP A 221 10.05 0.33 7.30
N LEU A 222 9.26 0.22 6.25
CA LEU A 222 9.67 0.46 4.87
C LEU A 222 8.68 1.40 4.19
N SER A 223 9.21 2.41 3.53
CA SER A 223 8.45 3.25 2.60
C SER A 223 9.16 3.31 1.25
N GLY A 224 8.37 3.19 0.19
CA GLY A 224 8.81 3.14 -1.19
C GLY A 224 8.27 4.32 -1.97
N PHE A 225 9.02 4.73 -2.98
CA PHE A 225 8.68 5.85 -3.85
C PHE A 225 9.01 5.48 -5.30
N ALA A 226 8.00 5.28 -6.13
CA ALA A 226 8.17 5.00 -7.55
C ALA A 226 7.88 6.26 -8.37
N VAL A 227 8.72 6.52 -9.38
CA VAL A 227 8.45 7.55 -10.40
C VAL A 227 8.48 6.89 -11.77
N GLY A 228 7.43 7.10 -12.55
CA GLY A 228 7.30 6.67 -13.93
C GLY A 228 6.97 7.82 -14.88
N VAL A 229 6.81 7.50 -16.15
CA VAL A 229 6.47 8.45 -17.21
C VAL A 229 5.41 7.89 -18.15
N VAL A 230 4.51 8.76 -18.59
CA VAL A 230 3.48 8.45 -19.60
C VAL A 230 3.30 9.64 -20.53
N LYS A 231 3.04 9.40 -21.83
CA LYS A 231 2.68 10.49 -22.75
C LYS A 231 1.30 11.03 -22.41
N LYS A 232 1.10 12.34 -22.58
CA LYS A 232 -0.17 13.03 -22.22
C LYS A 232 -1.39 12.45 -22.95
N ASP A 233 -1.23 12.04 -24.19
CA ASP A 233 -2.27 11.45 -25.05
C ASP A 233 -2.52 9.96 -24.78
N SER A 234 -1.62 9.31 -24.02
CA SER A 234 -1.62 7.87 -23.76
C SER A 234 -2.04 7.53 -22.32
N VAL A 235 -2.42 8.53 -21.52
CA VAL A 235 -2.87 8.31 -20.13
C VAL A 235 -4.15 7.48 -20.11
N ILE A 236 -4.09 6.36 -19.39
CA ILE A 236 -5.24 5.52 -19.12
C ILE A 236 -5.91 6.05 -17.84
N ASN A 237 -7.20 6.39 -17.93
CA ASN A 237 -7.92 7.00 -16.82
C ASN A 237 -9.40 6.60 -16.74
N GLY A 238 -9.82 5.60 -17.52
CA GLY A 238 -11.18 5.08 -17.47
C GLY A 238 -12.27 5.92 -18.11
N LYS A 239 -11.97 7.14 -18.60
CA LYS A 239 -13.01 8.05 -19.13
C LYS A 239 -13.83 7.49 -20.31
N ASN A 240 -13.27 6.52 -21.02
CA ASN A 240 -13.87 5.88 -22.20
C ASN A 240 -14.48 4.51 -21.88
N ILE A 241 -14.58 4.13 -20.60
CA ILE A 241 -15.25 2.91 -20.17
C ILE A 241 -16.76 3.07 -20.41
N GLU A 242 -17.38 2.02 -20.92
CA GLU A 242 -18.81 1.95 -21.20
C GLU A 242 -19.40 0.61 -20.75
N ALA A 243 -20.72 0.56 -20.58
CA ALA A 243 -21.40 -0.69 -20.27
C ALA A 243 -21.20 -1.72 -21.40
N GLY A 244 -20.91 -2.96 -21.03
CA GLY A 244 -20.53 -4.03 -21.95
C GLY A 244 -19.02 -4.19 -22.14
N ASP A 245 -18.19 -3.29 -21.61
CA ASP A 245 -16.75 -3.52 -21.53
C ASP A 245 -16.43 -4.74 -20.65
N VAL A 246 -15.34 -5.44 -20.98
CA VAL A 246 -14.94 -6.69 -20.36
C VAL A 246 -13.88 -6.44 -19.29
N LEU A 247 -14.00 -7.15 -18.18
CA LEU A 247 -13.00 -7.17 -17.12
C LEU A 247 -12.08 -8.38 -17.29
N ILE A 248 -10.77 -8.11 -17.39
CA ILE A 248 -9.73 -9.14 -17.44
C ILE A 248 -8.92 -9.09 -16.15
N GLY A 249 -8.89 -10.20 -15.41
CA GLY A 249 -8.13 -10.35 -14.18
C GLY A 249 -6.77 -11.00 -14.43
N LEU A 250 -5.72 -10.41 -13.84
CA LEU A 250 -4.38 -10.98 -13.78
C LEU A 250 -4.18 -11.62 -12.39
N PRO A 251 -3.76 -12.89 -12.32
CA PRO A 251 -3.69 -13.62 -11.07
C PRO A 251 -2.69 -13.02 -10.08
N SER A 252 -3.04 -13.10 -8.79
CA SER A 252 -2.15 -12.80 -7.68
C SER A 252 -1.33 -14.03 -7.28
N SER A 253 -0.28 -13.83 -6.49
CA SER A 253 0.55 -14.89 -5.90
C SER A 253 0.01 -15.38 -4.55
N GLY A 254 -1.07 -14.76 -4.06
CA GLY A 254 -1.58 -14.91 -2.70
C GLY A 254 -2.21 -13.61 -2.22
N VAL A 255 -2.18 -13.38 -0.91
CA VAL A 255 -2.77 -12.18 -0.27
C VAL A 255 -2.05 -10.86 -0.61
N HIS A 256 -0.90 -10.93 -1.29
CA HIS A 256 -0.03 -9.78 -1.63
C HIS A 256 0.44 -9.04 -0.37
N SER A 257 0.26 -7.73 -0.28
CA SER A 257 0.67 -6.90 0.87
C SER A 257 -0.52 -6.28 1.62
N ASN A 258 -1.73 -6.82 1.46
CA ASN A 258 -2.96 -6.28 2.05
C ASN A 258 -3.69 -7.33 2.91
N GLY A 259 -4.49 -6.88 3.87
CA GLY A 259 -5.30 -7.77 4.73
C GLY A 259 -4.55 -8.40 5.91
N PHE A 260 -3.26 -8.12 6.10
CA PHE A 260 -2.42 -8.82 7.09
C PHE A 260 -2.82 -8.62 8.55
N SER A 261 -3.51 -7.52 8.88
CA SER A 261 -4.08 -7.36 10.22
C SER A 261 -5.14 -8.43 10.51
N LEU A 262 -6.00 -8.74 9.54
CA LEU A 262 -7.00 -9.81 9.67
C LEU A 262 -6.34 -11.18 9.60
N VAL A 263 -5.37 -11.40 8.71
CA VAL A 263 -4.56 -12.65 8.66
C VAL A 263 -3.99 -12.98 10.05
N ARG A 264 -3.35 -12.00 10.70
CA ARG A 264 -2.78 -12.18 12.05
C ARG A 264 -3.82 -12.51 13.09
N ARG A 265 -5.00 -11.90 13.01
CA ARG A 265 -6.12 -12.19 13.92
C ARG A 265 -6.68 -13.61 13.69
N VAL A 266 -6.80 -14.05 12.44
CA VAL A 266 -7.19 -15.41 12.08
C VAL A 266 -6.18 -16.43 12.61
N LEU A 267 -4.88 -16.20 12.39
CA LEU A 267 -3.81 -17.06 12.92
C LEU A 267 -3.91 -17.20 14.44
N ALA A 268 -3.99 -16.07 15.16
CA ALA A 268 -4.11 -16.07 16.62
C ALA A 268 -5.35 -16.81 17.13
N GLN A 269 -6.49 -16.70 16.44
CA GLN A 269 -7.73 -17.39 16.82
C GLN A 269 -7.73 -18.88 16.45
N SER A 270 -7.11 -19.25 15.32
CA SER A 270 -7.04 -20.63 14.85
C SER A 270 -6.13 -21.50 15.72
N GLY A 271 -5.12 -20.90 16.36
CA GLY A 271 -4.07 -21.62 17.07
C GLY A 271 -3.07 -22.33 16.15
N CYS A 272 -3.18 -22.17 14.82
CA CYS A 272 -2.21 -22.69 13.86
C CYS A 272 -0.90 -21.90 13.91
N SER A 273 0.20 -22.61 13.71
CA SER A 273 1.53 -22.04 13.51
C SER A 273 1.76 -21.69 12.04
N LEU A 274 2.60 -20.70 11.77
CA LEU A 274 3.08 -20.39 10.41
C LEU A 274 3.83 -21.56 9.77
N THR A 275 4.32 -22.53 10.55
CA THR A 275 4.97 -23.74 10.05
C THR A 275 3.99 -24.85 9.68
N ASP A 276 2.71 -24.72 10.04
CA ASP A 276 1.70 -25.72 9.72
C ASP A 276 1.39 -25.70 8.22
N LYS A 277 1.10 -26.88 7.66
CA LYS A 277 0.71 -27.00 6.25
C LYS A 277 -0.71 -26.52 6.05
N ILE A 278 -0.95 -25.90 4.90
CA ILE A 278 -2.32 -25.68 4.43
C ILE A 278 -2.92 -27.05 4.09
N PRO A 279 -4.15 -27.38 4.51
CA PRO A 279 -4.80 -28.65 4.20
C PRO A 279 -4.79 -28.94 2.68
N GLY A 280 -4.24 -30.09 2.30
CA GLY A 280 -4.13 -30.52 0.91
C GLY A 280 -2.89 -30.01 0.15
N GLU A 281 -2.09 -29.14 0.76
CA GLU A 281 -0.91 -28.53 0.12
C GLU A 281 0.41 -29.03 0.72
N THR A 282 1.49 -28.89 -0.05
CA THR A 282 2.84 -29.28 0.38
C THR A 282 3.56 -28.19 1.16
N PHE A 283 3.18 -26.92 0.95
CA PHE A 283 3.75 -25.73 1.57
C PHE A 283 3.01 -25.32 2.85
N SER A 284 3.71 -24.55 3.67
CA SER A 284 3.25 -24.02 4.96
C SER A 284 2.38 -22.77 4.81
N LEU A 285 1.64 -22.44 5.86
CA LEU A 285 0.89 -21.18 5.99
C LEU A 285 1.82 -19.97 5.85
N GLY A 286 3.00 -20.02 6.49
CA GLY A 286 4.01 -18.98 6.41
C GLY A 286 4.51 -18.76 4.99
N GLU A 287 4.85 -19.84 4.26
CA GLU A 287 5.26 -19.74 2.85
C GLU A 287 4.16 -19.15 1.96
N ALA A 288 2.90 -19.56 2.16
CA ALA A 288 1.77 -19.05 1.38
C ALA A 288 1.50 -17.56 1.65
N LEU A 289 1.56 -17.14 2.92
CA LEU A 289 1.31 -15.76 3.34
C LEU A 289 2.50 -14.84 3.01
N MET A 290 3.72 -15.36 3.00
CA MET A 290 4.93 -14.61 2.68
C MET A 290 5.29 -14.62 1.19
N ALA A 291 4.46 -15.22 0.33
CA ALA A 291 4.60 -15.12 -1.11
C ALA A 291 4.69 -13.63 -1.53
N PRO A 292 5.71 -13.23 -2.32
CA PRO A 292 5.88 -11.83 -2.72
C PRO A 292 4.76 -11.37 -3.65
N THR A 293 4.37 -10.11 -3.53
CA THR A 293 3.42 -9.45 -4.42
C THR A 293 3.92 -9.49 -5.86
N VAL A 294 3.02 -9.80 -6.80
CA VAL A 294 3.34 -9.87 -8.22
C VAL A 294 3.54 -8.47 -8.77
N ILE A 295 4.61 -8.26 -9.53
CA ILE A 295 4.88 -7.03 -10.27
C ILE A 295 4.32 -7.17 -11.68
N TYR A 296 3.29 -6.38 -12.01
CA TYR A 296 2.55 -6.50 -13.26
C TYR A 296 3.09 -5.63 -14.41
N VAL A 297 4.12 -4.82 -14.15
CA VAL A 297 4.60 -3.76 -15.05
C VAL A 297 4.82 -4.25 -16.50
N LYS A 298 5.63 -5.29 -16.68
CA LYS A 298 5.96 -5.82 -18.02
C LYS A 298 4.73 -6.34 -18.76
N GLN A 299 3.90 -7.11 -18.06
CA GLN A 299 2.69 -7.73 -18.61
C GLN A 299 1.68 -6.66 -19.02
N VAL A 300 1.44 -5.67 -18.16
CA VAL A 300 0.48 -4.60 -18.43
C VAL A 300 0.97 -3.69 -19.54
N LEU A 301 2.26 -3.32 -19.56
CA LEU A 301 2.83 -2.53 -20.67
C LEU A 301 2.71 -3.26 -22.01
N ASP A 302 2.97 -4.57 -22.06
CA ASP A 302 2.77 -5.39 -23.27
C ASP A 302 1.31 -5.33 -23.74
N VAL A 303 0.35 -5.57 -22.84
CA VAL A 303 -1.08 -5.50 -23.16
C VAL A 303 -1.50 -4.11 -23.63
N ILE A 304 -0.97 -3.04 -23.03
CA ILE A 304 -1.24 -1.67 -23.47
C ILE A 304 -0.78 -1.47 -24.93
N THR A 305 0.35 -2.04 -25.35
CA THR A 305 0.82 -1.92 -26.75
C THR A 305 -0.12 -2.57 -27.76
N LYS A 306 -0.90 -3.58 -27.35
CA LYS A 306 -1.92 -4.25 -28.17
C LYS A 306 -3.19 -3.39 -28.36
N GLY A 307 -3.34 -2.36 -27.53
CA GLY A 307 -4.44 -1.40 -27.59
C GLY A 307 -5.75 -1.89 -26.96
N GLY A 308 -6.69 -0.96 -26.76
CA GLY A 308 -8.03 -1.26 -26.26
C GLY A 308 -8.18 -1.30 -24.74
N VAL A 309 -7.10 -1.07 -23.97
CA VAL A 309 -7.18 -0.85 -22.52
C VAL A 309 -7.78 0.51 -22.23
N LYS A 310 -8.94 0.51 -21.57
CA LYS A 310 -9.70 1.70 -21.20
C LYS A 310 -9.48 2.09 -19.74
N GLY A 311 -9.25 1.11 -18.87
CA GLY A 311 -8.98 1.31 -17.44
C GLY A 311 -8.15 0.17 -16.85
N ILE A 312 -7.51 0.46 -15.72
CA ILE A 312 -6.67 -0.48 -14.97
C ILE A 312 -6.94 -0.25 -13.49
N ALA A 313 -7.17 -1.32 -12.73
CA ALA A 313 -7.37 -1.27 -11.29
C ALA A 313 -6.42 -2.26 -10.60
N HIS A 314 -5.54 -1.74 -9.74
CA HIS A 314 -4.71 -2.54 -8.84
C HIS A 314 -5.55 -2.96 -7.63
N ILE A 315 -5.61 -4.28 -7.35
CA ILE A 315 -6.49 -4.83 -6.32
C ILE A 315 -5.71 -4.94 -4.99
N THR A 316 -5.84 -3.90 -4.17
CA THR A 316 -5.17 -3.76 -2.86
C THR A 316 -6.20 -3.77 -1.72
N GLY A 317 -5.97 -2.98 -0.66
CA GLY A 317 -6.95 -2.80 0.41
C GLY A 317 -8.31 -2.33 -0.13
N GLY A 318 -9.39 -2.98 0.31
CA GLY A 318 -10.74 -2.76 -0.22
C GLY A 318 -11.12 -3.72 -1.37
N GLY A 319 -10.19 -4.57 -1.81
CA GLY A 319 -10.46 -5.70 -2.70
C GLY A 319 -11.11 -5.28 -4.02
N PHE A 320 -12.01 -6.11 -4.55
CA PHE A 320 -12.73 -5.78 -5.79
C PHE A 320 -13.70 -4.63 -5.57
N THR A 321 -14.42 -4.68 -4.44
CA THR A 321 -15.51 -3.77 -4.09
C THR A 321 -15.08 -2.30 -4.14
N ASP A 322 -13.92 -1.99 -3.58
CA ASP A 322 -13.51 -0.60 -3.42
C ASP A 322 -12.51 -0.15 -4.51
N ASN A 323 -11.77 -1.06 -5.16
CA ASN A 323 -10.74 -0.68 -6.13
C ASN A 323 -11.27 -0.56 -7.57
N ILE A 324 -12.10 -1.49 -8.04
CA ILE A 324 -12.59 -1.48 -9.43
C ILE A 324 -13.39 -0.21 -9.75
N PRO A 325 -14.35 0.24 -8.92
CA PRO A 325 -15.15 1.42 -9.25
C PRO A 325 -14.35 2.73 -9.35
N ARG A 326 -13.11 2.80 -8.82
CA ARG A 326 -12.29 4.03 -8.82
C ARG A 326 -11.91 4.50 -10.22
N VAL A 327 -11.85 3.59 -11.19
CA VAL A 327 -11.53 3.89 -12.58
C VAL A 327 -12.80 4.14 -13.42
N PHE A 328 -13.99 3.96 -12.87
CA PHE A 328 -15.23 4.05 -13.64
C PHE A 328 -15.80 5.48 -13.70
N PRO A 329 -16.33 5.90 -14.87
CA PRO A 329 -17.26 7.01 -14.95
C PRO A 329 -18.47 6.83 -14.04
N LYS A 330 -19.09 7.94 -13.62
CA LYS A 330 -20.33 7.90 -12.84
C LYS A 330 -21.44 7.15 -13.59
N GLY A 331 -22.24 6.39 -12.85
CA GLY A 331 -23.35 5.60 -13.41
C GLY A 331 -22.92 4.28 -14.06
N LEU A 332 -21.66 3.88 -13.89
CA LEU A 332 -21.18 2.54 -14.23
C LEU A 332 -20.76 1.74 -13.00
N GLY A 333 -20.99 0.44 -13.06
CA GLY A 333 -20.60 -0.55 -12.05
C GLY A 333 -20.01 -1.81 -12.70
N ALA A 334 -19.64 -2.78 -11.89
CA ALA A 334 -19.09 -4.06 -12.36
C ALA A 334 -19.92 -5.24 -11.85
N VAL A 335 -20.06 -6.27 -12.69
CA VAL A 335 -20.48 -7.61 -12.28
C VAL A 335 -19.27 -8.52 -12.38
N ILE A 336 -18.93 -9.21 -11.30
CA ILE A 336 -17.79 -10.14 -11.20
C ILE A 336 -18.29 -11.58 -11.13
N ASP A 337 -17.71 -12.43 -11.97
CA ASP A 337 -18.01 -13.85 -12.09
C ASP A 337 -17.08 -14.64 -11.17
N THR A 338 -17.48 -14.95 -9.94
CA THR A 338 -16.52 -15.43 -8.91
C THR A 338 -15.94 -16.81 -9.20
N ASP A 339 -16.60 -17.59 -10.06
CA ASP A 339 -16.15 -18.93 -10.47
C ASP A 339 -15.25 -18.92 -11.73
N SER A 340 -14.88 -17.74 -12.24
CA SER A 340 -14.14 -17.60 -13.51
C SER A 340 -12.61 -17.72 -13.39
N TRP A 341 -12.06 -17.79 -12.18
CA TRP A 341 -10.62 -18.00 -11.92
C TRP A 341 -10.40 -18.96 -10.73
N PRO A 342 -9.22 -19.59 -10.62
CA PRO A 342 -8.92 -20.44 -9.47
C PRO A 342 -8.61 -19.61 -8.22
N VAL A 343 -9.38 -19.85 -7.14
CA VAL A 343 -9.09 -19.27 -5.82
C VAL A 343 -8.05 -20.11 -5.09
N LEU A 344 -6.95 -19.47 -4.68
CA LEU A 344 -5.83 -20.13 -4.00
C LEU A 344 -6.23 -20.68 -2.62
N PRO A 345 -5.65 -21.82 -2.19
CA PRO A 345 -5.96 -22.48 -0.91
C PRO A 345 -5.85 -21.57 0.32
N VAL A 346 -4.91 -20.62 0.32
CA VAL A 346 -4.71 -19.67 1.44
C VAL A 346 -5.96 -18.84 1.74
N PHE A 347 -6.72 -18.45 0.71
CA PHE A 347 -7.97 -17.68 0.91
C PHE A 347 -9.06 -18.55 1.52
N LYS A 348 -9.19 -19.80 1.06
CA LYS A 348 -10.16 -20.76 1.61
C LYS A 348 -9.85 -21.05 3.08
N TRP A 349 -8.57 -21.26 3.39
CA TRP A 349 -8.14 -21.45 4.76
C TRP A 349 -8.43 -20.22 5.64
N LEU A 350 -8.10 -19.01 5.17
CA LEU A 350 -8.39 -17.76 5.90
C LEU A 350 -9.89 -17.61 6.18
N GLN A 351 -10.72 -17.90 5.17
CA GLN A 351 -12.17 -17.82 5.27
C GLN A 351 -12.73 -18.80 6.31
N GLU A 352 -12.34 -20.07 6.22
CA GLU A 352 -12.81 -21.12 7.13
C GLU A 352 -12.32 -20.90 8.56
N ALA A 353 -11.01 -20.66 8.74
CA ALA A 353 -10.39 -20.47 10.05
C ALA A 353 -10.89 -19.18 10.75
N GLY A 354 -11.11 -18.13 9.97
CA GLY A 354 -11.61 -16.84 10.47
C GLY A 354 -13.13 -16.73 10.54
N ARG A 355 -13.87 -17.70 9.97
CA ARG A 355 -15.32 -17.62 9.73
C ARG A 355 -15.71 -16.30 9.06
N ILE A 356 -14.95 -15.89 8.04
CA ILE A 356 -15.11 -14.60 7.38
C ILE A 356 -16.22 -14.70 6.34
N ASP A 357 -17.17 -13.76 6.36
CA ASP A 357 -18.24 -13.71 5.37
C ASP A 357 -17.70 -13.45 3.95
N ASP A 358 -18.34 -14.00 2.92
CA ASP A 358 -17.91 -13.85 1.52
C ASP A 358 -17.70 -12.38 1.11
N LYS A 359 -18.60 -11.49 1.53
CA LYS A 359 -18.49 -10.06 1.22
C LYS A 359 -17.24 -9.44 1.83
N GLU A 360 -16.88 -9.87 3.04
CA GLU A 360 -15.70 -9.37 3.74
C GLU A 360 -14.42 -9.96 3.14
N MET A 361 -14.45 -11.22 2.66
CA MET A 361 -13.37 -11.81 1.88
C MET A 361 -13.10 -11.00 0.60
N MET A 362 -14.15 -10.68 -0.18
CA MET A 362 -14.04 -9.92 -1.43
C MET A 362 -13.65 -8.45 -1.23
N ARG A 363 -13.94 -7.86 -0.06
CA ARG A 363 -13.56 -6.49 0.30
C ARG A 363 -12.17 -6.42 0.94
N THR A 364 -11.71 -7.45 1.64
CA THR A 364 -10.41 -7.40 2.33
C THR A 364 -9.28 -7.91 1.45
N PHE A 365 -9.53 -8.99 0.71
CA PHE A 365 -8.52 -9.72 -0.04
C PHE A 365 -8.75 -9.58 -1.55
N ASN A 366 -7.68 -9.83 -2.30
CA ASN A 366 -7.70 -9.85 -3.76
C ASN A 366 -8.28 -11.15 -4.35
N MET A 367 -8.54 -12.16 -3.50
CA MET A 367 -9.16 -13.45 -3.83
C MET A 367 -8.55 -14.21 -5.02
N GLY A 368 -7.30 -13.93 -5.37
CA GLY A 368 -6.59 -14.57 -6.48
C GLY A 368 -6.36 -13.67 -7.70
N ILE A 369 -6.86 -12.43 -7.73
CA ILE A 369 -6.65 -11.47 -8.83
C ILE A 369 -6.03 -10.19 -8.29
N GLY A 370 -4.77 -9.89 -8.65
CA GLY A 370 -4.07 -8.70 -8.15
C GLY A 370 -4.22 -7.46 -9.02
N MET A 371 -4.61 -7.62 -10.29
CA MET A 371 -4.78 -6.50 -11.23
C MET A 371 -5.95 -6.78 -12.17
N VAL A 372 -6.75 -5.76 -12.47
CA VAL A 372 -7.89 -5.84 -13.38
C VAL A 372 -7.73 -4.84 -14.52
N LEU A 373 -7.86 -5.31 -15.75
CA LEU A 373 -7.90 -4.49 -16.97
C LEU A 373 -9.34 -4.38 -17.46
N VAL A 374 -9.75 -3.17 -17.81
CA VAL A 374 -11.05 -2.88 -18.44
C VAL A 374 -10.81 -2.62 -19.91
N VAL A 375 -11.40 -3.45 -20.77
CA VAL A 375 -11.13 -3.45 -22.21
C VAL A 375 -12.42 -3.57 -23.02
N SER A 376 -12.39 -3.17 -24.29
CA SER A 376 -13.52 -3.47 -25.18
C SER A 376 -13.64 -4.98 -25.45
N PRO A 377 -14.83 -5.49 -25.82
CA PRO A 377 -15.02 -6.91 -26.16
C PRO A 377 -14.04 -7.42 -27.23
N ASP A 378 -13.79 -6.62 -28.28
CA ASP A 378 -12.84 -6.98 -29.35
C ASP A 378 -11.39 -7.06 -28.86
N ALA A 379 -11.00 -6.17 -27.94
CA ALA A 379 -9.69 -6.21 -27.33
C ALA A 379 -9.54 -7.41 -26.41
N ALA A 380 -10.60 -7.78 -25.67
CA ALA A 380 -10.58 -8.95 -24.82
C ALA A 380 -10.31 -10.24 -25.59
N LEU A 381 -10.93 -10.41 -26.77
CA LEU A 381 -10.68 -11.57 -27.63
C LEU A 381 -9.21 -11.68 -28.05
N LYS A 382 -8.56 -10.54 -28.37
CA LYS A 382 -7.14 -10.50 -28.75
C LYS A 382 -6.24 -10.83 -27.56
N ILE A 383 -6.49 -10.18 -26.42
CA ILE A 383 -5.67 -10.33 -25.21
C ILE A 383 -5.73 -11.78 -24.69
N LEU A 384 -6.92 -12.36 -24.64
CA LEU A 384 -7.13 -13.74 -24.15
C LEU A 384 -6.72 -14.80 -25.18
N GLY A 385 -6.81 -14.49 -26.48
CA GLY A 385 -6.42 -15.39 -27.57
C GLY A 385 -4.91 -15.58 -27.73
N ASP A 386 -4.10 -14.61 -27.30
CA ASP A 386 -2.64 -14.62 -27.39
C ASP A 386 -1.95 -15.48 -26.30
N ALA A 387 -2.66 -16.43 -25.68
CA ALA A 387 -2.20 -17.24 -24.55
C ALA A 387 -1.05 -18.23 -24.84
N ASN A 388 -0.36 -18.12 -25.98
CA ASN A 388 0.73 -19.01 -26.42
C ASN A 388 2.07 -18.83 -25.65
N GLY A 389 2.03 -18.56 -24.33
CA GLY A 389 3.21 -18.63 -23.46
C GLY A 389 3.27 -17.69 -22.25
N ALA A 390 2.26 -16.84 -22.01
CA ALA A 390 2.24 -15.89 -20.89
C ALA A 390 1.41 -16.38 -19.69
N THR A 391 1.63 -15.78 -18.52
CA THR A 391 0.82 -15.97 -17.29
C THR A 391 -0.68 -15.92 -17.62
N PRO A 392 -1.49 -16.88 -17.13
CA PRO A 392 -2.90 -16.94 -17.49
C PRO A 392 -3.64 -15.66 -17.08
N MET A 393 -4.47 -15.13 -17.97
CA MET A 393 -5.38 -14.02 -17.70
C MET A 393 -6.81 -14.55 -17.81
N TYR A 394 -7.72 -14.03 -16.98
CA TYR A 394 -9.08 -14.53 -16.88
C TYR A 394 -10.07 -13.45 -17.30
N ARG A 395 -11.10 -13.81 -18.07
CA ARG A 395 -12.29 -12.96 -18.18
C ARG A 395 -13.06 -13.10 -16.88
N ILE A 396 -13.09 -12.04 -16.07
CA ILE A 396 -13.65 -12.10 -14.71
C ILE A 396 -15.00 -11.41 -14.56
N GLY A 397 -15.51 -10.79 -15.62
CA GLY A 397 -16.77 -10.06 -15.55
C GLY A 397 -16.93 -9.01 -16.62
N GLU A 398 -17.84 -8.08 -16.36
CA GLU A 398 -18.21 -7.02 -17.30
C GLU A 398 -18.66 -5.74 -16.59
N VAL A 399 -18.55 -4.62 -17.31
CA VAL A 399 -19.06 -3.32 -16.89
C VAL A 399 -20.56 -3.26 -17.18
N VAL A 400 -21.32 -2.78 -16.21
CA VAL A 400 -22.78 -2.62 -16.30
C VAL A 400 -23.20 -1.19 -15.97
N THR A 401 -24.43 -0.84 -16.31
CA THR A 401 -25.05 0.39 -15.80
C THR A 401 -25.38 0.22 -14.31
N GLY A 402 -25.16 1.27 -13.52
CA GLY A 402 -25.35 1.24 -12.06
C GLY A 402 -24.16 1.81 -11.31
N GLU A 403 -24.03 1.53 -10.01
CA GLU A 403 -22.86 1.92 -9.23
C GLU A 403 -22.38 0.75 -8.36
N GLY A 404 -21.08 0.69 -8.10
CA GLY A 404 -20.47 -0.32 -7.26
C GLY A 404 -20.17 -1.64 -7.97
N VAL A 405 -19.98 -2.70 -7.17
CA VAL A 405 -19.61 -4.05 -7.63
C VAL A 405 -20.64 -5.04 -7.12
N SER A 406 -21.11 -5.92 -8.00
CA SER A 406 -21.90 -7.10 -7.65
C SER A 406 -21.17 -8.39 -8.06
N TYR A 407 -21.52 -9.49 -7.40
CA TYR A 407 -20.88 -10.79 -7.54
C TYR A 407 -21.94 -11.80 -7.99
N ARG A 408 -21.61 -12.66 -8.97
CA ARG A 408 -22.48 -13.72 -9.47
C ARG A 408 -21.78 -15.06 -9.61
#